data_AF-A0A256YX29-F1
#
_entry.id   AF-A0A256YX29-F1
#
_cell.length_a   1.000
_cell.length_b   1.000
_cell.length_c   1.000
_cell.angle_alpha   90.00
_cell.angle_beta   90.00
_cell.angle_gamma   90.00
#
_symmetry.space_group_name_H-M   'P 1'
#
loop_
_entity.id
_entity.type
_entity.pdbx_description
1 polymer ?
#
loop_
_entity_poly.entity_id
_entity_poly.type
_entity_poly.pdbx_seq_one_letter_code
_entity_poly.pdbx_strand_id
1 'polypeptide(L)'
;MPLTPNDSPEIHVRDTLSVGRYLDDTERVWFTVSKASEVYEFLRGLGINFESVELGGVHSIPRTFSIKGLTGKYIMDKLYVQAKERYVNFVRSRVSSLTISDNTCIGFINEKGEHHHYDAVIIASGSRNVCEGGLR
;
A
#
# COMPACT_ATOMS: atom_id res chain seq x y z
N MET A 1 2.44 -7.51 13.16
CA MET A 1 1.30 -6.94 13.87
C MET A 1 1.17 -7.76 15.14
N PRO A 2 0.54 -7.29 16.21
CA PRO A 2 0.30 -8.16 17.36
C PRO A 2 -0.38 -9.43 16.86
N LEU A 3 0.28 -10.56 17.05
CA LEU A 3 -0.28 -11.87 16.70
C LEU A 3 -1.47 -12.10 17.63
N THR A 4 -2.61 -12.49 17.06
CA THR A 4 -3.73 -12.97 17.87
C THR A 4 -3.41 -14.36 18.42
N PRO A 5 -4.14 -14.84 19.44
CA PRO A 5 -3.92 -16.18 19.97
C PRO A 5 -3.97 -17.23 18.85
N ASN A 6 -3.00 -18.14 18.85
CA ASN A 6 -2.79 -19.18 17.83
C ASN A 6 -2.39 -18.67 16.44
N ASP A 7 -2.12 -17.38 16.28
CA ASP A 7 -1.64 -16.84 15.02
C ASP A 7 -0.12 -16.97 14.88
N SER A 8 0.36 -17.09 13.65
CA SER A 8 1.77 -17.08 13.31
C SER A 8 1.99 -16.57 11.87
N PRO A 9 3.19 -16.03 11.57
CA PRO A 9 3.56 -15.68 10.20
C PRO A 9 3.41 -16.84 9.22
N GLU A 10 3.72 -18.07 9.64
CA GLU A 10 3.60 -19.28 8.81
C GLU A 10 2.15 -19.54 8.40
N ILE A 11 1.20 -19.37 9.33
CA ILE A 11 -0.23 -19.51 9.04
C ILE A 11 -0.67 -18.42 8.06
N HIS A 12 -0.22 -17.17 8.27
CA HIS A 12 -0.54 -16.07 7.35
C HIS A 12 -0.02 -16.36 5.94
N VAL A 13 1.25 -16.76 5.81
CA VAL A 13 1.87 -17.07 4.52
C VAL A 13 1.11 -18.19 3.82
N ARG A 14 0.73 -19.25 4.55
CA ARG A 14 -0.08 -20.33 4.00
C ARG A 14 -1.45 -19.82 3.51
N ASP A 15 -2.12 -19.00 4.30
CA ASP A 15 -3.40 -18.41 3.91
C ASP A 15 -3.24 -17.57 2.63
N THR A 16 -2.20 -16.74 2.53
CA THR A 16 -1.91 -15.91 1.35
C THR A 16 -1.65 -16.75 0.11
N LEU A 17 -0.74 -17.72 0.19
CA LEU A 17 -0.39 -18.60 -0.94
C LEU A 17 -1.58 -19.42 -1.43
N SER A 18 -2.41 -19.93 -0.50
CA SER A 18 -3.61 -20.69 -0.82
C SER A 18 -4.57 -19.90 -1.71
N VAL A 19 -4.76 -18.62 -1.39
CA VAL A 19 -5.69 -17.72 -2.10
C VAL A 19 -5.15 -17.34 -3.47
N GLY A 20 -3.85 -17.13 -3.61
CA GLY A 20 -3.19 -16.95 -4.90
C GLY A 20 -3.02 -18.26 -5.69
N ARG A 21 -3.59 -19.38 -5.22
CA ARG A 21 -3.50 -20.70 -5.85
C ARG A 21 -2.05 -21.16 -6.04
N TYR A 22 -1.16 -20.73 -5.15
CA TYR A 22 0.28 -21.02 -5.17
C TYR A 22 0.99 -20.53 -6.44
N LEU A 23 0.43 -19.53 -7.13
CA LEU A 23 1.08 -18.87 -8.26
C LEU A 23 1.95 -17.69 -7.81
N ASP A 24 1.90 -17.32 -6.53
CA ASP A 24 2.71 -16.26 -5.95
C ASP A 24 4.17 -16.66 -5.77
N ASP A 25 5.05 -15.66 -5.76
CA ASP A 25 6.43 -15.81 -5.32
C ASP A 25 6.46 -15.99 -3.79
N THR A 26 6.81 -17.19 -3.34
CA THR A 26 6.79 -17.56 -1.92
C THR A 26 7.76 -16.72 -1.08
N GLU A 27 8.93 -16.39 -1.62
CA GLU A 27 9.92 -15.57 -0.90
C GLU A 27 9.37 -14.16 -0.69
N ARG A 28 8.72 -13.59 -1.71
CA ARG A 28 8.07 -12.27 -1.60
C ARG A 28 6.91 -12.27 -0.62
N VAL A 29 6.06 -13.31 -0.63
CA VAL A 29 4.96 -13.44 0.33
C VAL A 29 5.50 -13.50 1.76
N TRP A 30 6.52 -14.32 2.01
CA TRP A 30 7.17 -14.41 3.31
C TRP A 30 7.75 -13.06 3.73
N PHE A 31 8.49 -12.40 2.84
CA PHE A 31 9.06 -11.08 3.11
C PHE A 31 7.96 -10.08 3.52
N THR A 32 6.88 -9.99 2.75
CA THR A 32 5.77 -9.08 3.05
C THR A 32 5.11 -9.38 4.40
N VAL A 33 4.78 -10.65 4.68
CA VAL A 33 4.17 -11.04 5.95
C VAL A 33 5.09 -10.73 7.13
N SER A 34 6.39 -11.03 7.01
CA SER A 34 7.37 -10.81 8.09
C SER A 34 7.47 -9.34 8.50
N LYS A 35 7.19 -8.41 7.57
CA LYS A 35 7.19 -6.96 7.80
C LYS A 35 5.92 -6.40 8.43
N ALA A 36 4.85 -7.18 8.54
CA ALA A 36 3.58 -6.68 9.07
C ALA A 36 3.68 -6.15 10.53
N SER A 37 4.63 -6.63 11.34
CA SER A 37 4.88 -6.10 12.72
C SER A 37 5.50 -4.74 12.73
N GLU A 38 6.53 -4.58 11.92
CA GLU A 38 7.22 -3.30 11.77
C GLU A 38 6.25 -2.22 11.26
N VAL A 39 5.45 -2.53 10.23
CA VAL A 39 4.48 -1.60 9.66
C VAL A 39 3.37 -1.26 10.65
N TYR A 40 2.88 -2.24 11.42
CA TYR A 40 1.86 -1.99 12.44
C TYR A 40 2.36 -0.99 13.50
N GLU A 41 3.55 -1.21 14.04
CA GLU A 41 4.14 -0.32 15.05
C GLU A 41 4.48 1.05 14.47
N PHE A 42 4.92 1.12 13.21
CA PHE A 42 5.11 2.38 12.49
C PHE A 42 3.79 3.19 12.44
N LEU A 43 2.68 2.58 12.02
CA LEU A 43 1.39 3.25 11.96
C LEU A 43 0.89 3.69 13.35
N ARG A 44 1.09 2.84 14.38
CA ARG A 44 0.83 3.20 15.79
C ARG A 44 1.64 4.44 16.21
N GLY A 45 2.92 4.49 15.83
CA GLY A 45 3.80 5.63 16.08
C GLY A 45 3.34 6.94 15.43
N LEU A 46 2.57 6.86 14.34
CA LEU A 46 1.91 8.01 13.71
C LEU A 46 0.57 8.40 14.37
N GLY A 47 0.21 7.75 15.48
CA GLY A 47 -1.03 8.00 16.22
C GLY A 47 -2.26 7.30 15.64
N ILE A 48 -2.09 6.25 14.85
CA ILE A 48 -3.20 5.41 14.37
C ILE A 48 -3.54 4.39 15.45
N ASN A 49 -4.80 4.35 15.89
CA ASN A 49 -5.28 3.39 16.87
C ASN A 49 -6.32 2.47 16.23
N PHE A 50 -5.95 1.22 15.97
CA PHE A 50 -6.89 0.20 15.54
C PHE A 50 -7.84 -0.18 16.68
N GLU A 51 -9.10 -0.41 16.36
CA GLU A 51 -10.18 -0.60 17.35
C GLU A 51 -10.70 -2.04 17.39
N SER A 52 -10.62 -2.76 16.27
CA SER A 52 -11.07 -4.15 16.17
C SER A 52 -10.06 -5.02 15.42
N VAL A 53 -10.11 -6.32 15.71
CA VAL A 53 -9.45 -7.37 14.93
C VAL A 53 -10.52 -8.32 14.43
N GLU A 54 -10.58 -8.50 13.12
CA GLU A 54 -11.63 -9.21 12.42
C GLU A 54 -11.05 -10.39 11.65
N LEU A 55 -11.90 -11.39 11.39
CA LEU A 55 -11.60 -12.43 10.41
C LEU A 55 -11.87 -11.86 9.02
N GLY A 56 -10.81 -11.41 8.35
CA GLY A 56 -10.91 -10.87 7.00
C GLY A 56 -10.90 -11.94 5.92
N GLY A 57 -11.84 -11.86 4.98
CA GLY A 57 -11.85 -12.64 3.74
C GLY A 57 -11.64 -14.13 3.94
N VAL A 58 -10.50 -14.63 3.48
CA VAL A 58 -10.11 -16.05 3.34
C VAL A 58 -9.03 -16.46 4.34
N HIS A 59 -8.78 -15.64 5.37
CA HIS A 59 -7.85 -16.00 6.45
C HIS A 59 -8.42 -17.11 7.34
N SER A 60 -7.54 -17.94 7.87
CA SER A 60 -7.87 -18.99 8.83
C SER A 60 -8.01 -18.47 10.28
N ILE A 61 -7.43 -17.30 10.57
CA ILE A 61 -7.34 -16.70 11.92
C ILE A 61 -7.64 -15.19 11.85
N PRO A 62 -8.38 -14.61 12.82
CA PRO A 62 -8.60 -13.17 12.89
C PRO A 62 -7.30 -12.39 12.98
N ARG A 63 -7.05 -11.55 11.97
CA ARG A 63 -5.78 -10.82 11.80
C ARG A 63 -5.95 -9.50 11.04
N THR A 64 -7.20 -9.08 10.76
CA THR A 64 -7.50 -7.87 10.00
C THR A 64 -7.84 -6.74 10.97
N PHE A 65 -6.96 -5.75 11.08
CA PHE A 65 -7.09 -4.65 12.03
C PHE A 65 -7.88 -3.51 11.40
N SER A 66 -8.89 -3.00 12.12
CA SER A 66 -9.86 -2.06 11.57
C SER A 66 -10.15 -0.88 12.51
N ILE A 67 -10.59 0.24 11.91
CA ILE A 67 -11.11 1.43 12.59
C ILE A 67 -12.52 1.67 12.07
N LYS A 68 -13.51 0.97 12.63
CA LYS A 68 -14.94 1.08 12.28
C LYS A 68 -15.23 1.04 10.76
N GLY A 69 -14.48 0.24 9.99
CA GLY A 69 -14.61 0.17 8.53
C GLY A 69 -14.08 1.38 7.76
N LEU A 70 -13.44 2.35 8.42
CA LEU A 70 -12.86 3.57 7.84
C LEU A 70 -11.33 3.56 7.82
N THR A 71 -10.71 2.41 8.08
CA THR A 71 -9.25 2.24 8.27
C THR A 71 -8.43 2.94 7.19
N GLY A 72 -8.77 2.75 5.91
CA GLY A 72 -8.06 3.37 4.80
C GLY A 72 -8.07 4.90 4.85
N LYS A 73 -9.21 5.51 5.16
CA LYS A 73 -9.34 6.97 5.30
C LYS A 73 -8.46 7.50 6.44
N TYR A 74 -8.55 6.89 7.61
CA TYR A 74 -7.77 7.31 8.78
C TYR A 74 -6.26 7.21 8.55
N ILE A 75 -5.80 6.12 7.93
CA ILE A 75 -4.38 5.95 7.57
C ILE A 75 -3.95 7.04 6.58
N MET A 76 -4.73 7.27 5.52
CA MET A 76 -4.41 8.27 4.50
C MET A 76 -4.35 9.69 5.07
N ASP A 77 -5.34 10.08 5.89
CA ASP A 77 -5.37 11.40 6.52
C ASP A 77 -4.13 11.63 7.40
N LYS A 78 -3.71 10.62 8.17
CA LYS A 78 -2.51 10.69 9.02
C LYS A 78 -1.23 10.78 8.20
N LEU A 79 -1.07 9.94 7.19
CA LEU A 79 0.11 9.97 6.32
C LEU A 79 0.21 11.29 5.55
N TYR A 80 -0.90 11.85 5.10
CA TYR A 80 -0.94 13.15 4.41
C TYR A 80 -0.46 14.29 5.31
N VAL A 81 -0.93 14.34 6.56
CA VAL A 81 -0.46 15.33 7.55
C VAL A 81 1.04 15.17 7.80
N GLN A 82 1.51 13.94 8.04
CA GLN A 82 2.93 13.66 8.28
C GLN A 82 3.83 14.03 7.10
N ALA A 83 3.36 13.85 5.87
CA ALA A 83 4.08 14.25 4.65
C ALA A 83 4.15 15.77 4.51
N LYS A 84 3.06 16.49 4.82
CA LYS A 84 3.06 17.96 4.85
C LYS A 84 4.01 18.54 5.89
N GLU A 85 4.04 17.96 7.09
CA GLU A 85 4.97 18.35 8.16
C GLU A 85 6.44 18.13 7.78
N ARG A 86 6.70 17.24 6.82
CA ARG A 86 8.02 16.98 6.22
C ARG A 86 8.25 17.74 4.91
N TYR A 87 7.42 18.74 4.61
CA TYR A 87 7.54 19.60 3.43
C TYR A 87 7.48 18.86 2.08
N VAL A 88 6.79 17.71 2.03
CA VAL A 88 6.52 17.02 0.76
C VAL A 88 5.63 17.92 -0.11
N ASN A 89 6.09 18.21 -1.33
CA ASN A 89 5.35 19.03 -2.29
C ASN A 89 4.27 18.20 -3.00
N PHE A 90 3.00 18.59 -2.83
CA PHE A 90 1.88 17.92 -3.47
C PHE A 90 1.46 18.70 -4.72
N VAL A 91 1.64 18.08 -5.88
CA VAL A 91 1.23 18.63 -7.18
C VAL A 91 0.09 17.81 -7.75
N ARG A 92 -1.03 18.47 -8.07
CA ARG A 92 -2.15 17.83 -8.77
C ARG A 92 -1.91 17.92 -10.27
N SER A 93 -1.41 16.84 -10.86
CA SER A 93 -1.17 16.72 -12.30
C SER A 93 -1.23 15.26 -12.73
N ARG A 94 -1.61 14.99 -13.98
CA ARG A 94 -1.51 13.66 -14.56
C ARG A 94 -0.15 13.49 -15.26
N VAL A 95 0.50 12.37 -14.99
CA VAL A 95 1.70 11.94 -15.69
C VAL A 95 1.30 11.23 -16.98
N SER A 96 1.86 11.64 -18.11
CA SER A 96 1.56 11.09 -19.44
C SER A 96 2.58 10.02 -19.86
N SER A 97 3.87 10.25 -19.59
CA SER A 97 4.94 9.31 -19.90
C SER A 97 6.14 9.47 -18.96
N LEU A 98 6.98 8.42 -18.91
CA LEU A 98 8.29 8.48 -18.26
C LEU A 98 9.34 8.98 -19.25
N THR A 99 10.36 9.66 -18.74
CA THR A 99 11.56 10.01 -19.52
C THR A 99 12.68 9.04 -19.18
N ILE A 100 13.17 8.31 -20.18
CA ILE A 100 14.20 7.28 -20.02
C ILE A 100 15.37 7.61 -20.94
N SER A 101 16.59 7.56 -20.39
CA SER A 101 17.85 7.74 -21.11
C SER A 101 18.84 6.70 -20.60
N ASP A 102 19.53 6.01 -21.51
CA ASP A 102 20.51 4.96 -21.17
C ASP A 102 20.00 3.94 -20.14
N ASN A 103 18.77 3.45 -20.38
CA ASN A 103 18.05 2.50 -19.51
C ASN A 103 17.82 2.99 -18.07
N THR A 104 17.93 4.31 -17.83
CA THR A 104 17.70 4.97 -16.55
C THR A 104 16.49 5.89 -16.65
N CYS A 105 15.56 5.78 -15.70
CA CYS A 105 14.45 6.72 -15.60
C CYS A 105 14.95 8.02 -14.99
N ILE A 106 14.87 9.11 -15.74
CA ILE A 106 15.40 10.43 -15.35
C ILE A 106 14.28 11.44 -15.04
N GLY A 107 13.02 11.01 -15.05
CA GLY A 107 11.90 11.92 -14.85
C GLY A 107 10.62 11.48 -15.55
N PHE A 108 9.73 12.44 -15.74
CA PHE A 108 8.45 12.22 -16.41
C PHE A 108 7.98 13.46 -17.18
N ILE A 109 7.03 13.24 -18.09
CA ILE A 109 6.30 14.28 -18.81
C ILE A 109 4.87 14.31 -18.27
N ASN A 110 4.34 15.50 -18.01
CA ASN A 110 2.95 15.63 -17.57
C ASN A 110 1.98 15.76 -18.76
N GLU A 111 0.69 15.83 -18.48
CA GLU A 111 -0.36 15.99 -19.51
C GLU A 111 -0.28 17.30 -20.31
N LYS A 112 0.49 18.29 -19.82
CA LYS A 112 0.74 19.55 -20.53
C LYS A 112 1.99 19.51 -21.42
N GLY A 113 2.71 18.40 -21.44
CA GLY A 113 3.99 18.27 -22.16
C GLY A 113 5.19 18.87 -21.43
N GLU A 114 5.04 19.25 -20.16
CA GLU A 114 6.15 19.78 -19.36
C GLU A 114 7.04 18.62 -18.89
N HIS A 115 8.36 18.79 -19.01
CA HIS A 115 9.36 17.83 -18.56
C HIS A 115 9.75 18.10 -17.11
N HIS A 116 9.75 17.06 -16.29
CA HIS A 116 10.15 17.11 -14.88
C HIS A 116 11.29 16.10 -14.64
N HIS A 117 12.47 16.60 -14.27
CA HIS A 117 13.67 15.79 -14.04
C HIS A 117 13.86 15.49 -12.55
N TYR A 118 14.18 14.23 -12.22
CA TYR A 118 14.40 13.76 -10.85
C TYR A 118 15.42 12.61 -10.82
N ASP A 119 16.13 12.47 -9.70
CA ASP A 119 17.10 11.38 -9.49
C ASP A 119 16.44 9.99 -9.41
N ALA A 120 15.18 9.95 -8.98
CA ALA A 120 14.40 8.73 -8.89
C ALA A 120 12.91 9.02 -9.09
N VAL A 121 12.21 8.09 -9.75
CA VAL A 121 10.75 8.15 -9.98
C VAL A 121 10.10 6.89 -9.42
N ILE A 122 9.13 7.06 -8.53
CA ILE A 122 8.35 5.97 -7.92
C ILE A 122 6.93 6.02 -8.46
N ILE A 123 6.45 4.90 -9.02
CA ILE A 123 5.08 4.78 -9.55
C ILE A 123 4.20 4.15 -8.48
N ALA A 124 3.24 4.93 -7.96
CA ALA A 124 2.25 4.48 -6.98
C ALA A 124 0.81 4.87 -7.41
N SER A 125 0.52 4.76 -8.71
CA SER A 125 -0.73 5.25 -9.33
C SER A 125 -1.98 4.43 -8.98
N GLY A 126 -1.84 3.31 -8.27
CA GLY A 126 -2.89 2.30 -8.12
C GLY A 126 -3.14 1.53 -9.42
N SER A 127 -4.08 0.59 -9.38
CA SER A 127 -4.49 -0.20 -10.55
C SER A 127 -5.57 0.51 -11.37
N ARG A 128 -5.70 0.11 -12.64
CA ARG A 128 -6.84 0.47 -13.47
C ARG A 128 -7.97 -0.52 -13.22
N ASN A 129 -8.77 -0.29 -12.18
CA ASN A 129 -10.07 -0.93 -12.08
C ASN A 129 -11.02 -0.13 -13.00
N VAL A 130 -11.31 -0.66 -14.19
CA VAL A 130 -12.38 -0.10 -15.02
C VAL A 130 -13.68 -0.43 -14.30
N CYS A 131 -14.22 0.51 -13.52
CA CYS A 131 -15.63 0.48 -13.20
C CYS A 131 -16.37 0.77 -14.51
N GLU A 132 -16.69 -0.27 -15.29
CA GLU A 132 -17.78 -0.17 -16.27
C GLU A 132 -19.07 0.01 -15.46
N GLY A 133 -19.40 1.26 -15.14
CA GLY A 133 -20.54 1.56 -14.28
C GLY A 133 -20.74 3.05 -14.00
N GLY A 134 -21.32 3.75 -14.99
CA GLY A 134 -22.04 5.03 -14.81
C GLY A 134 -21.17 6.29 -14.84
N LEU A 135 -21.47 7.34 -15.60
CA LEU A 135 -22.67 7.74 -16.34
C LEU A 135 -22.24 8.54 -17.59
N ARG A 136 -23.05 8.40 -18.65
CA ARG A 136 -23.17 9.42 -19.70
C ARG A 136 -23.72 10.71 -19.11
#